data_AF-A0A7X4HWS1-F1
#
_entry.id   AF-A0A7X4HWS1-F1
#
_cell.length_a   1.000
_cell.length_b   1.000
_cell.length_c   1.000
_cell.angle_alpha   90.00
_cell.angle_beta   90.00
_cell.angle_gamma   90.00
#
_symmetry.space_group_name_H-M   'P 1'
#
loop_
_entity.id
_entity.type
_entity.pdbx_description
1 polymer ?
#
loop_
_entity_poly.entity_id
_entity_poly.type
_entity_poly.pdbx_seq_one_letter_code
_entity_poly.pdbx_strand_id
1 'polypeptide(L)'
;MLRLTLYTRPGCHLCDAMKSVVDAVARNEPVALRQIDITGNGDLERRFGVEIPVLEHEGQVLARVRPAPAARREERPYNPPRGH
;
A
#
# COMPACT_ATOMS: atom_id res chain seq x y z
N MET A 1 12.44 -17.92 -6.52
CA MET A 1 12.34 -16.53 -6.99
C MET A 1 10.94 -16.03 -6.68
N LEU A 2 10.82 -15.00 -5.85
CA LEU A 2 9.54 -14.45 -5.40
C LEU A 2 8.99 -13.50 -6.46
N ARG A 3 7.85 -13.84 -7.08
CA ARG A 3 7.20 -12.99 -8.10
C ARG A 3 6.16 -12.10 -7.44
N LEU A 4 6.42 -10.81 -7.36
CA LEU A 4 5.55 -9.83 -6.73
C LEU A 4 5.00 -8.85 -7.79
N THR A 5 3.70 -8.58 -7.71
CA THR A 5 3.04 -7.53 -8.48
C THR A 5 2.63 -6.43 -7.52
N LEU A 6 3.09 -5.21 -7.77
CA LEU A 6 2.72 -4.02 -7.03
C LEU A 6 1.81 -3.16 -7.91
N TYR A 7 0.56 -3.03 -7.51
CA TYR A 7 -0.39 -2.12 -8.14
C TYR A 7 -0.19 -0.71 -7.56
N THR A 8 0.08 0.25 -8.44
CA THR A 8 0.47 1.63 -8.09
C THR A 8 -0.37 2.66 -8.84
N ARG A 9 -0.23 3.93 -8.47
CA ARG A 9 -0.68 5.08 -9.26
C ARG A 9 0.34 6.22 -9.13
N PRO A 10 0.43 7.13 -10.11
CA PRO A 10 1.27 8.31 -10.00
C PRO A 10 0.85 9.19 -8.82
N GLY A 11 1.83 9.72 -8.10
CA GLY A 11 1.63 10.61 -6.94
C GLY A 11 1.32 9.91 -5.62
N CYS A 12 1.45 8.58 -5.52
CA CYS A 12 1.16 7.85 -4.29
C CYS A 12 2.43 7.55 -3.48
N HIS A 13 2.72 8.38 -2.46
CA HIS A 13 3.86 8.19 -1.56
C HIS A 13 3.85 6.83 -0.82
N LEU A 14 2.68 6.24 -0.61
CA LEU A 14 2.57 4.90 0.00
C LEU A 14 3.12 3.82 -0.94
N CYS A 15 2.99 3.99 -2.26
CA CYS A 15 3.58 3.07 -3.23
C CYS A 15 5.12 3.07 -3.14
N ASP A 16 5.73 4.25 -2.97
CA ASP A 16 7.19 4.38 -2.78
C ASP A 16 7.65 3.69 -1.48
N ALA A 17 6.88 3.84 -0.40
CA ALA A 17 7.16 3.15 0.86
C ALA A 17 7.09 1.63 0.70
N MET A 18 6.06 1.10 0.02
CA MET A 18 5.92 -0.34 -0.22
C MET A 18 7.04 -0.89 -1.12
N LYS A 19 7.42 -0.14 -2.15
CA LYS A 19 8.57 -0.47 -3.00
C LYS A 19 9.86 -0.55 -2.21
N SER A 20 10.08 0.36 -1.26
CA SER A 20 11.27 0.34 -0.39
C SER A 20 11.31 -0.91 0.50
N VAL A 21 10.16 -1.36 1.00
CA VAL A 21 10.06 -2.63 1.74
C VAL A 21 10.41 -3.81 0.84
N VAL A 22 9.89 -3.85 -0.39
CA VAL A 22 10.22 -4.92 -1.35
C VAL A 22 11.70 -4.90 -1.72
N ASP A 23 12.32 -3.73 -1.91
CA ASP A 23 13.76 -3.60 -2.17
C ASP A 23 14.59 -4.21 -1.04
N ALA A 24 14.20 -3.96 0.22
CA ALA A 24 14.88 -4.54 1.38
C ALA A 24 14.82 -6.08 1.38
N VAL A 25 13.68 -6.67 0.96
CA VAL A 25 13.54 -8.13 0.79
C VAL A 25 14.38 -8.63 -0.38
N ALA A 26 14.40 -7.89 -1.49
CA ALA A 26 15.15 -8.24 -2.69
C ALA A 26 16.67 -8.29 -2.47
N ARG A 27 17.19 -7.67 -1.41
CA ARG A 27 18.61 -7.77 -0.99
C ARG A 27 18.98 -9.15 -0.45
N ASN A 28 18.02 -9.89 0.10
CA ASN A 28 18.26 -11.20 0.72
C ASN A 28 17.70 -12.34 -0.13
N GLU A 29 16.64 -12.09 -0.90
CA GLU A 29 15.94 -13.09 -1.71
C GLU A 29 15.83 -12.64 -3.18
N PRO A 30 15.89 -13.55 -4.16
CA PRO A 30 15.65 -13.20 -5.56
C PRO A 30 14.18 -12.86 -5.77
N VAL A 31 13.88 -11.55 -5.83
CA VAL A 31 12.53 -10.99 -6.04
C VAL A 31 12.40 -10.44 -7.47
N ALA A 32 11.36 -10.84 -8.18
CA ALA A 32 10.88 -10.19 -9.40
C ALA A 32 9.71 -9.26 -9.05
N LEU A 33 9.96 -7.96 -8.98
CA LEU A 33 8.92 -6.96 -8.75
C LEU A 33 8.39 -6.40 -10.08
N ARG A 34 7.09 -6.59 -10.34
CA ARG A 34 6.35 -5.98 -11.45
C ARG A 34 5.48 -4.86 -10.93
N GLN A 35 5.67 -3.64 -11.43
CA GLN A 35 4.81 -2.51 -11.11
C GLN A 35 3.74 -2.37 -12.20
N ILE A 36 2.48 -2.25 -11.79
CA ILE A 36 1.34 -2.02 -12.68
C ILE A 36 0.70 -0.70 -12.26
N ASP A 37 0.74 0.29 -13.16
CA ASP A 37 -0.07 1.50 -13.00
C ASP A 37 -1.53 1.15 -13.28
N ILE A 38 -2.40 1.45 -12.33
CA ILE A 38 -3.84 1.21 -12.47
C ILE A 38 -4.56 2.39 -13.13
N THR A 39 -3.89 3.53 -13.31
CA THR A 39 -4.52 4.77 -13.81
C THR A 39 -5.11 4.57 -15.20
N GLY A 40 -6.40 4.89 -15.36
CA GLY A 40 -7.09 4.73 -16.64
C GLY A 40 -7.51 3.31 -16.97
N ASN A 41 -7.22 2.33 -16.09
CA ASN A 41 -7.69 0.96 -16.22
C ASN A 41 -8.91 0.73 -15.32
N GLY A 42 -10.10 0.96 -15.86
CA GLY A 42 -11.35 0.95 -15.10
C GLY A 42 -11.62 -0.31 -14.28
N ASP A 43 -11.14 -1.49 -14.69
CA ASP A 43 -11.27 -2.72 -13.90
C ASP A 43 -10.35 -2.69 -12.66
N LEU A 44 -9.07 -2.36 -12.86
CA LEU A 44 -8.09 -2.28 -11.79
C LEU A 44 -8.38 -1.13 -10.81
N GLU A 45 -8.85 0.02 -11.31
CA GLU A 45 -9.25 1.14 -10.45
C GLU A 45 -10.45 0.78 -9.57
N ARG A 46 -11.44 0.07 -10.11
CA ARG A 46 -12.58 -0.41 -9.32
C ARG A 46 -12.17 -1.46 -8.30
N ARG A 47 -11.20 -2.32 -8.64
CA ARG A 47 -10.76 -3.42 -7.79
C ARG A 47 -9.79 -2.98 -6.69
N PHE A 48 -8.86 -2.08 -7.00
CA PHE A 48 -7.74 -1.73 -6.13
C PHE A 48 -7.63 -0.24 -5.81
N GLY A 49 -8.39 0.64 -6.46
CA GLY A 49 -8.19 2.10 -6.39
C GLY A 49 -8.26 2.72 -4.99
N VAL A 50 -8.93 2.08 -4.03
CA VAL A 50 -9.01 2.52 -2.62
C VAL A 50 -8.09 1.76 -1.68
N GLU A 51 -7.43 0.70 -2.17
CA GLU A 51 -6.58 -0.20 -1.38
C GLU A 51 -5.10 -0.14 -1.79
N ILE A 52 -4.77 0.64 -2.83
CA ILE A 52 -3.40 0.88 -3.27
C ILE A 52 -2.54 1.53 -2.17
N PRO A 53 -1.24 1.18 -2.10
CA PRO A 53 -0.57 0.11 -2.84
C PRO A 53 -1.07 -1.29 -2.48
N VAL A 54 -1.23 -2.15 -3.50
CA VAL A 54 -1.56 -3.58 -3.33
C VAL A 54 -0.39 -4.41 -3.81
N LEU A 55 0.11 -5.29 -2.92
CA LEU A 55 1.16 -6.26 -3.22
C LEU A 55 0.53 -7.65 -3.36
N GLU A 56 0.73 -8.25 -4.52
CA GLU A 56 0.21 -9.57 -4.89
C GLU A 56 1.35 -10.52 -5.24
N HIS A 57 1.22 -11.79 -4.85
CA HIS A 57 2.12 -12.87 -5.22
C HIS A 57 1.31 -13.98 -5.90
N GLU A 58 1.57 -14.19 -7.19
CA GLU A 58 0.93 -15.25 -8.01
C GLU A 58 -0.60 -15.33 -7.85
N GLY A 59 -1.28 -14.17 -7.85
CA GLY A 59 -2.74 -14.06 -7.70
C GLY A 59 -3.24 -13.94 -6.25
N GLN A 60 -2.37 -14.05 -5.25
CA GLN A 60 -2.71 -13.87 -3.85
C GLN A 60 -2.26 -12.51 -3.32
N VAL A 61 -3.19 -11.71 -2.79
CA VAL A 61 -2.85 -10.44 -2.14
C VAL A 61 -2.11 -10.71 -0.83
N LEU A 62 -0.86 -10.25 -0.75
CA LEU A 62 -0.03 -10.34 0.45
C LEU A 62 -0.23 -9.14 1.37
N ALA A 63 -0.33 -7.95 0.79
CA ALA A 63 -0.47 -6.71 1.53
C ALA A 63 -1.28 -5.69 0.73
N ARG A 64 -2.05 -4.87 1.43
CA ARG A 64 -2.77 -3.73 0.87
C ARG A 64 -3.03 -2.72 1.97
N VAL A 65 -3.23 -1.46 1.60
CA VAL A 65 -3.68 -0.45 2.56
C VAL A 65 -5.13 -0.75 2.92
N ARG A 66 -5.43 -0.83 4.21
CA ARG A 66 -6.81 -0.78 4.67
C ARG A 66 -7.24 0.68 4.67
N PRO A 67 -8.21 1.09 3.83
CA PRO A 67 -8.77 2.41 3.96
C PRO A 67 -9.31 2.53 5.38
N ALA A 68 -8.89 3.59 6.09
CA ALA A 68 -9.51 3.89 7.37
C ALA A 68 -11.02 4.01 7.15
N PRO A 69 -11.86 3.42 8.02
CA PRO A 69 -13.30 3.58 7.87
C PRO A 69 -13.61 5.08 7.81
N ALA A 70 -14.47 5.48 6.86
CA ALA A 70 -14.95 6.85 6.72
C ALA A 70 -15.94 7.20 7.88
N ALA A 71 -15.49 7.04 9.12
CA ALA A 71 -16.06 7.47 10.38
C ALA A 71 -15.11 6.93 11.47
N ARG A 72 -14.38 7.78 12.19
CA ARG A 72 -14.96 8.53 13.29
C ARG A 72 -14.41 9.96 13.30
N ARG A 73 -15.31 10.95 13.20
CA ARG A 73 -15.11 12.20 13.95
C ARG A 73 -15.08 11.79 15.43
N GLU A 74 -13.91 11.45 15.93
CA GLU A 74 -13.61 11.52 17.34
C GLU A 74 -12.21 12.11 17.41
N GLU A 75 -12.20 13.44 17.27
CA GLU A 75 -11.18 14.27 17.87
C GLU A 75 -11.03 13.78 19.31
N ARG A 76 -10.00 12.99 19.58
CA ARG A 76 -9.54 12.84 20.95
C ARG A 76 -8.65 14.06 21.16
N PRO A 77 -9.14 15.14 21.81
CA PRO A 77 -8.25 16.24 22.13
C PRO A 77 -7.11 15.66 22.96
N TYR A 78 -5.89 15.89 22.47
CA TYR A 78 -4.69 15.69 23.26
C TYR A 78 -4.83 16.55 24.53
N ASN A 79 -5.01 15.90 25.68
CA ASN A 79 -4.95 16.55 26.97
C ASN A 79 -3.51 16.37 27.50
N PRO A 80 -2.64 17.39 27.41
CA PRO A 80 -1.33 17.27 28.02
C PRO A 80 -1.48 17.07 29.54
N PRO A 81 -0.59 16.30 30.18
CA PRO A 81 -0.60 16.21 31.63
C PRO A 81 -0.41 17.61 32.21
N ARG A 82 -1.36 18.08 33.02
CA ARG A 82 -1.14 19.27 33.85
C ARG A 82 -0.05 18.89 34.86
N GLY A 83 1.15 19.37 34.61
CA GLY A 83 2.23 19.34 35.59
C GLY A 83 1.93 20.31 36.72
N HIS A 84 2.01 19.77 37.94
CA HIS A 84 2.06 20.38 39.28
C HIS A 84 1.04 21.47 39.65
#